data_AF-A0A3D5FTW8-F1
#
_entry.id   AF-A0A3D5FTW8-F1
#
_cell.length_a   1.000
_cell.length_b   1.000
_cell.length_c   1.000
_cell.angle_alpha   90.00
_cell.angle_beta   90.00
_cell.angle_gamma   90.00
#
_symmetry.space_group_name_H-M   'P 1'
#
loop_
_entity.id
_entity.type
_entity.pdbx_description
1 polymer ?
#
loop_
_entity_poly.entity_id
_entity_poly.type
_entity_poly.pdbx_seq_one_letter_code
_entity_poly.pdbx_strand_id
1 'polypeptide(L)'
;MGARVVTEYIDRFRAKINEASTRSDFPEITDSETPIWRGNPSMLSMADKYILAVLVFLVHLLFFIGDPADAPEGEGQANAIIGIIFFLVDKTGVMGFVVVMLVLTKVNHYANFSTSGSWTSTWLMLCALIPFVWKALDILSWASGI
;
A
#
# COMPACT_ATOMS: atom_id res chain seq x y z
N MET A 1 6.42 -37.24 -30.46
CA MET A 1 6.91 -37.50 -29.09
C MET A 1 6.59 -36.35 -28.12
N GLY A 2 6.76 -35.08 -28.51
CA GLY A 2 6.51 -33.92 -27.62
C GLY A 2 5.07 -33.74 -27.10
N ALA A 3 4.04 -34.00 -27.90
CA ALA A 3 2.63 -33.82 -27.47
C ALA A 3 2.26 -34.69 -26.25
N ARG A 4 2.81 -35.91 -26.18
CA ARG A 4 2.52 -36.86 -25.09
C ARG A 4 3.12 -36.42 -23.75
N VAL A 5 4.29 -35.77 -23.79
CA VAL A 5 4.98 -35.22 -22.61
C VAL A 5 4.24 -34.01 -22.04
N VAL A 6 3.69 -33.16 -22.92
CA VAL A 6 2.90 -31.99 -22.51
C VAL A 6 1.60 -32.41 -21.83
N THR A 7 0.91 -33.42 -22.37
CA THR A 7 -0.31 -33.96 -21.75
C THR A 7 -0.04 -34.52 -20.35
N GLU A 8 1.00 -35.35 -20.20
CA GLU A 8 1.38 -35.92 -18.90
C GLU A 8 1.76 -34.84 -17.87
N TYR A 9 2.44 -33.78 -18.31
CA TYR A 9 2.79 -32.64 -17.46
C TYR A 9 1.54 -31.90 -16.97
N ILE A 10 0.58 -31.60 -17.85
CA ILE A 10 -0.67 -30.91 -17.53
C ILE A 10 -1.53 -31.75 -16.58
N ASP A 11 -1.64 -33.06 -16.84
CA ASP A 11 -2.43 -33.98 -16.03
C ASP A 11 -1.92 -34.06 -14.58
N ARG A 12 -0.60 -33.97 -14.39
CA ARG A 12 0.01 -33.90 -13.06
C ARG A 12 -0.45 -32.69 -12.25
N PHE A 13 -0.65 -31.52 -12.88
CA PHE A 13 -1.15 -30.33 -12.16
C PHE A 13 -2.65 -30.42 -11.91
N ARG A 14 -3.42 -30.87 -12.90
CA ARG A 14 -4.86 -31.09 -12.78
C ARG A 14 -5.18 -32.06 -11.63
N ALA A 15 -4.42 -33.15 -11.50
CA ALA A 15 -4.60 -34.14 -10.44
C ALA A 15 -4.37 -33.60 -9.01
N LYS A 16 -3.68 -32.47 -8.86
CA LYS A 16 -3.43 -31.84 -7.55
C LYS A 16 -4.52 -30.84 -7.13
N ILE A 17 -5.49 -30.56 -7.99
CA ILE A 17 -6.50 -29.53 -7.75
C ILE A 17 -7.79 -30.15 -7.22
N ASN A 18 -8.34 -29.49 -6.21
CA ASN A 18 -9.74 -29.65 -5.84
C ASN A 18 -10.57 -28.66 -6.65
N GLU A 19 -11.31 -29.17 -7.65
CA GLU A 19 -12.09 -28.34 -8.57
C GLU A 19 -13.21 -27.56 -7.84
N ALA A 20 -13.93 -28.21 -6.93
CA ALA A 20 -15.03 -27.57 -6.20
C ALA A 20 -14.53 -26.40 -5.33
N SER A 21 -13.43 -26.59 -4.60
CA SER A 21 -12.82 -25.52 -3.81
C SER A 21 -12.28 -24.39 -4.70
N THR A 22 -11.67 -24.73 -5.85
CA THR A 22 -11.12 -23.72 -6.76
C THR A 22 -12.23 -22.87 -7.37
N ARG A 23 -13.36 -23.47 -7.78
CA ARG A 23 -14.53 -22.72 -8.28
C ARG A 23 -15.20 -21.89 -7.19
N SER A 24 -15.20 -22.36 -5.95
CA SER A 24 -15.69 -21.58 -4.81
C SER A 24 -14.85 -20.32 -4.57
N ASP A 25 -13.53 -20.40 -4.75
CA ASP A 25 -12.62 -19.28 -4.51
C ASP A 25 -12.51 -18.33 -5.71
N PHE A 26 -12.79 -18.83 -6.93
CA PHE A 26 -12.78 -18.09 -8.18
C PHE A 26 -14.13 -18.26 -8.90
N PRO A 27 -15.19 -17.56 -8.45
CA PRO A 27 -16.54 -17.70 -9.01
C PRO A 27 -16.66 -17.20 -10.46
N GLU A 28 -15.63 -16.55 -10.98
CA GLU A 28 -15.51 -16.11 -12.38
C GLU A 28 -15.33 -17.28 -13.36
N ILE A 29 -14.86 -18.44 -12.89
CA ILE A 29 -14.62 -19.62 -13.72
C ILE A 29 -15.97 -20.21 -14.15
N THR A 30 -16.25 -20.14 -15.45
CA THR A 30 -17.49 -20.66 -16.03
C THR A 30 -17.52 -22.19 -16.10
N ASP A 31 -18.71 -22.78 -16.26
CA ASP A 31 -18.88 -24.23 -16.38
C ASP A 31 -18.15 -24.84 -17.59
N SER A 32 -17.82 -24.03 -18.61
CA SER A 32 -17.03 -24.43 -19.77
C SER A 32 -15.51 -24.43 -19.55
N GLU A 33 -15.03 -23.81 -18.47
CA GLU A 33 -13.60 -23.70 -18.16
C GLU A 33 -13.20 -24.79 -17.16
N THR A 34 -12.01 -25.38 -17.31
CA THR A 34 -11.50 -26.37 -16.34
C THR A 34 -10.25 -25.84 -15.66
N PRO A 35 -10.19 -25.77 -14.31
CA PRO A 35 -9.00 -25.32 -13.61
C PRO A 35 -7.86 -26.33 -13.77
N ILE A 36 -6.71 -25.87 -14.29
CA ILE A 36 -5.53 -26.71 -14.54
C ILE A 36 -4.45 -26.51 -13.46
N TRP A 37 -4.31 -25.29 -12.97
CA TRP A 37 -3.33 -24.92 -11.96
C TRP A 37 -3.92 -23.88 -10.99
N ARG A 38 -3.61 -24.00 -9.70
CA ARG A 38 -3.89 -22.99 -8.68
C ARG A 38 -2.62 -22.70 -7.89
N GLY A 39 -2.19 -21.44 -7.91
CA GLY A 39 -1.05 -20.97 -7.12
C GLY A 39 -1.45 -20.58 -5.70
N ASN A 40 -0.54 -20.78 -4.76
CA ASN A 40 -0.64 -20.17 -3.43
C ASN A 40 -0.02 -18.77 -3.44
N PRO A 41 -0.45 -17.88 -2.54
CA PRO A 41 0.19 -16.59 -2.36
C PRO A 41 1.68 -16.80 -2.03
N SER A 42 2.54 -16.17 -2.80
CA SER A 42 3.99 -16.14 -2.61
C SER A 42 4.44 -14.75 -2.18
N MET A 43 5.64 -14.64 -1.57
CA MET A 43 6.21 -13.35 -1.18
C MET A 43 6.34 -12.41 -2.39
N LEU A 44 6.82 -12.92 -3.53
CA LEU A 44 6.97 -12.13 -4.75
C LEU A 44 5.63 -11.68 -5.34
N SER A 45 4.57 -12.49 -5.22
CA SER A 45 3.23 -12.11 -5.69
C SER A 45 2.55 -11.05 -4.81
N MET A 46 3.14 -10.71 -3.66
CA MET A 46 2.66 -9.66 -2.74
C MET A 46 3.65 -8.49 -2.64
N ALA A 47 4.61 -8.39 -3.57
CA ALA A 47 5.69 -7.40 -3.53
C ALA A 47 5.16 -5.95 -3.45
N ASP A 48 4.12 -5.65 -4.20
CA ASP A 48 3.46 -4.34 -4.21
C ASP A 48 2.89 -3.95 -2.83
N LYS A 49 2.32 -4.89 -2.09
CA LYS A 49 1.85 -4.67 -0.70
C LYS A 49 2.99 -4.35 0.25
N TYR A 50 4.13 -5.04 0.11
CA TYR A 50 5.30 -4.75 0.94
C TYR A 50 5.91 -3.40 0.60
N ILE A 51 6.01 -3.06 -0.69
CA ILE A 51 6.47 -1.75 -1.14
C ILE A 51 5.56 -0.64 -0.60
N LEU A 52 4.25 -0.81 -0.69
CA LEU A 52 3.29 0.14 -0.13
C LEU A 52 3.45 0.29 1.39
N ALA A 53 3.59 -0.83 2.12
CA ALA A 53 3.79 -0.79 3.57
C ALA A 53 5.07 -0.03 3.96
N VAL A 54 6.17 -0.26 3.24
CA VAL A 54 7.43 0.48 3.43
C VAL A 54 7.24 1.96 3.12
N LEU A 55 6.57 2.32 2.03
CA LEU A 55 6.30 3.73 1.68
C LEU A 55 5.48 4.44 2.77
N VAL A 56 4.41 3.80 3.25
CA VAL A 56 3.59 4.33 4.35
C VAL A 56 4.44 4.50 5.60
N PHE A 57 5.25 3.50 5.96
CA PHE A 57 6.14 3.57 7.12
C PHE A 57 7.16 4.70 7.00
N LEU A 58 7.76 4.91 5.82
CA LEU A 58 8.69 6.01 5.58
C LEU A 58 8.01 7.37 5.73
N VAL A 59 6.78 7.54 5.25
CA VAL A 59 6.00 8.77 5.48
C VAL A 59 5.79 8.99 6.99
N HIS A 60 5.45 7.96 7.75
CA HIS A 60 5.30 8.08 9.20
C HIS A 60 6.61 8.46 9.89
N LEU A 61 7.73 7.83 9.51
CA LEU A 61 9.04 8.17 10.05
C LEU A 61 9.44 9.61 9.72
N LEU A 62 9.22 10.07 8.49
CA LEU A 62 9.57 11.44 8.07
C LEU A 62 8.84 12.48 8.93
N PHE A 63 7.56 12.27 9.23
CA PHE A 63 6.79 13.19 10.08
C PHE A 63 6.98 12.95 11.59
N PHE A 64 7.41 11.76 12.01
CA PHE A 64 7.77 11.46 13.39
C PHE A 64 9.12 12.07 13.79
N ILE A 65 10.11 12.02 12.88
CA ILE A 65 11.46 12.55 13.07
C ILE A 65 11.49 14.09 12.88
N GLY A 66 10.36 14.70 12.50
CA GLY A 66 10.18 16.04 11.92
C GLY A 66 10.66 17.28 12.70
N ASP A 67 11.61 17.14 13.62
CA ASP A 67 12.44 18.23 14.11
C ASP A 67 13.93 17.85 13.94
N PRO A 68 14.54 18.09 12.77
CA PRO A 68 15.98 18.04 12.66
C PRO A 68 16.52 19.30 13.34
N ALA A 69 16.76 19.22 14.65
CA ALA A 69 17.43 20.27 15.40
C ALA A 69 18.75 20.71 14.73
N ASP A 70 19.35 19.84 13.92
CA ASP A 70 20.49 20.13 13.04
C ASP A 70 20.35 19.36 11.70
N ALA A 71 19.74 19.96 10.68
CA ALA A 71 19.82 19.40 9.32
C ALA A 71 21.28 19.42 8.85
N PRO A 72 21.82 18.33 8.25
CA PRO A 72 23.23 18.30 7.86
C PRO A 72 23.51 19.36 6.79
N GLU A 73 24.33 20.35 7.12
CA GLU A 73 24.92 21.28 6.15
C GLU A 73 25.90 20.49 5.26
N GLY A 74 25.38 19.87 4.20
CA GLY A 74 26.18 19.11 3.24
C GLY A 74 25.81 19.46 1.81
N GLU A 75 26.78 19.95 1.04
CA GLU A 75 26.60 20.30 -0.38
C GLU A 75 26.37 19.04 -1.23
N GLY A 76 25.13 18.82 -1.68
CA GLY A 76 24.76 17.77 -2.61
C GLY A 76 23.28 17.85 -3.02
N GLN A 77 22.95 17.50 -4.28
CA GLN A 77 21.58 17.58 -4.81
C GLN A 77 20.58 16.72 -4.01
N ALA A 78 21.02 15.58 -3.47
CA ALA A 78 20.21 14.74 -2.59
C ALA A 78 19.88 15.45 -1.26
N ASN A 79 20.82 16.19 -0.69
CA ASN A 79 20.61 16.97 0.53
C ASN A 79 19.65 18.14 0.31
N ALA A 80 19.64 18.74 -0.88
CA ALA A 80 18.68 19.81 -1.21
C ALA A 80 17.24 19.29 -1.27
N ILE A 81 16.98 18.12 -1.88
CA ILE A 81 15.64 17.51 -1.95
C ILE A 81 15.17 17.10 -0.55
N ILE A 82 16.06 16.45 0.21
CA ILE A 82 15.79 16.03 1.60
C ILE A 82 15.52 17.27 2.48
N GLY A 83 16.30 18.34 2.32
CA GLY A 83 16.12 19.60 3.03
C GLY A 83 14.79 20.30 2.69
N ILE A 84 14.34 20.26 1.44
CA ILE A 84 13.02 20.78 1.04
C ILE A 84 11.89 19.96 1.68
N ILE A 85 12.02 18.63 1.70
CA ILE A 85 11.03 17.74 2.33
C ILE A 85 10.95 18.05 3.83
N PHE A 86 12.09 18.16 4.52
CA PHE A 86 12.10 18.49 5.95
C PHE A 86 11.58 19.90 6.24
N PHE A 87 11.92 20.90 5.42
CA PHE A 87 11.34 22.24 5.54
C PHE A 87 9.82 22.23 5.36
N LEU A 88 9.31 21.48 4.37
CA LEU A 88 7.87 21.36 4.17
C LEU A 88 7.20 20.64 5.33
N VAL A 89 7.82 19.58 5.87
CA VAL A 89 7.33 18.86 7.06
C VAL A 89 7.27 19.79 8.26
N ASP A 90 8.36 20.53 8.55
CA ASP A 90 8.43 21.50 9.65
C ASP A 90 7.34 22.58 9.54
N LYS A 91 7.14 23.15 8.33
CA LYS A 91 6.15 24.22 8.13
C LYS A 91 4.70 23.75 8.06
N THR A 92 4.44 22.52 7.64
CA THR A 92 3.07 22.01 7.46
C THR A 92 2.60 21.11 8.59
N GLY A 93 3.53 20.54 9.35
CA GLY A 93 3.30 19.69 10.51
C GLY A 93 2.25 18.61 10.26
N VAL A 94 1.29 18.50 11.19
CA VAL A 94 0.19 17.52 11.15
C VAL A 94 -0.62 17.61 9.86
N MET A 95 -0.86 18.81 9.31
CA MET A 95 -1.63 18.97 8.08
C MET A 95 -0.87 18.51 6.85
N GLY A 96 0.46 18.67 6.84
CA GLY A 96 1.32 18.11 5.80
C GLY A 96 1.22 16.59 5.73
N PHE A 97 1.25 15.92 6.89
CA PHE A 97 1.11 14.47 6.97
C PHE A 97 -0.21 14.00 6.36
N VAL A 98 -1.32 14.65 6.73
CA VAL A 98 -2.65 14.34 6.20
C VAL A 98 -2.67 14.46 4.68
N VAL A 99 -2.15 15.56 4.12
CA VAL A 99 -2.12 15.77 2.66
C VAL A 99 -1.27 14.71 1.96
N VAL A 100 -0.07 14.40 2.45
CA VAL A 100 0.81 13.39 1.86
C VAL A 100 0.14 12.01 1.89
N MET A 101 -0.45 11.63 3.02
CA MET A 101 -1.17 10.35 3.15
C MET A 101 -2.40 10.26 2.23
N LEU A 102 -3.15 11.35 2.06
CA LEU A 102 -4.28 11.39 1.12
C LEU A 102 -3.82 11.30 -0.34
N VAL A 103 -2.72 11.97 -0.70
CA VAL A 103 -2.12 11.86 -2.04
C VAL A 103 -1.64 10.43 -2.28
N LEU A 104 -0.94 9.82 -1.32
CA LEU A 104 -0.50 8.42 -1.40
C LEU A 104 -1.69 7.47 -1.56
N THR A 105 -2.76 7.67 -0.78
CA THR A 105 -4.01 6.90 -0.89
C THR A 105 -4.63 7.02 -2.28
N LYS A 106 -4.70 8.25 -2.82
CA LYS A 106 -5.25 8.53 -4.13
C LYS A 106 -4.42 7.90 -5.24
N VAL A 107 -3.09 8.03 -5.19
CA VAL A 107 -2.17 7.40 -6.14
C VAL A 107 -2.30 5.88 -6.08
N ASN A 108 -2.33 5.28 -4.89
CA ASN A 108 -2.52 3.83 -4.71
C ASN A 108 -3.83 3.33 -5.33
N HIS A 109 -4.92 4.10 -5.15
CA HIS A 109 -6.22 3.77 -5.74
C HIS A 109 -6.18 3.82 -7.28
N TYR A 110 -5.57 4.86 -7.87
CA TYR A 110 -5.50 5.01 -9.34
C TYR A 110 -4.45 4.14 -10.02
N ALA A 111 -3.38 3.75 -9.34
CA ALA A 111 -2.33 2.92 -9.92
C ALA A 111 -2.80 1.50 -10.25
N ASN A 112 -3.94 1.08 -9.70
CA ASN A 112 -4.59 -0.20 -9.97
C ASN A 112 -3.68 -1.44 -9.75
N PHE A 113 -2.75 -1.35 -8.80
CA PHE A 113 -1.96 -2.48 -8.32
C PHE A 113 -2.82 -3.42 -7.45
N SER A 114 -2.29 -4.56 -7.00
CA SER A 114 -3.06 -5.46 -6.12
C SER A 114 -3.37 -4.83 -4.74
N THR A 115 -2.76 -3.69 -4.46
CA THR A 115 -2.99 -2.81 -3.30
C THR A 115 -4.14 -1.81 -3.49
N SER A 116 -4.73 -1.67 -4.69
CA SER A 116 -5.79 -0.70 -4.98
C SER A 116 -7.17 -1.11 -4.43
N GLY A 117 -7.27 -2.32 -3.86
CA GLY A 117 -8.51 -2.87 -3.34
C GLY A 117 -9.20 -1.94 -2.33
N SER A 118 -10.54 -2.03 -2.29
CA SER A 118 -11.38 -1.19 -1.42
C SER A 118 -10.95 -1.24 0.05
N TRP A 119 -10.58 -2.43 0.54
CA TRP A 119 -10.10 -2.61 1.91
C TRP A 119 -8.81 -1.82 2.21
N THR A 120 -7.78 -1.99 1.39
CA THR A 120 -6.49 -1.31 1.58
C THR A 120 -6.63 0.20 1.41
N SER A 121 -7.36 0.66 0.40
CA SER A 121 -7.60 2.08 0.17
C SER A 121 -8.40 2.73 1.32
N THR A 122 -9.40 2.04 1.87
CA THR A 122 -10.16 2.51 3.04
C THR A 122 -9.26 2.58 4.27
N TRP A 123 -8.40 1.58 4.48
CA TRP A 123 -7.46 1.61 5.60
C TRP A 123 -6.48 2.79 5.51
N LEU A 124 -5.90 3.03 4.34
CA LEU A 124 -5.03 4.19 4.12
C LEU A 124 -5.76 5.52 4.37
N MET A 125 -7.03 5.61 3.95
CA MET A 125 -7.87 6.78 4.19
C MET A 125 -8.10 7.02 5.69
N LEU A 126 -8.38 5.96 6.46
CA LEU A 126 -8.53 6.06 7.92
C LEU A 126 -7.23 6.53 8.58
N CYS A 127 -6.10 5.93 8.22
CA CYS A 127 -4.79 6.35 8.73
C CYS A 127 -4.49 7.83 8.43
N ALA A 128 -4.87 8.31 7.24
CA ALA A 128 -4.69 9.71 6.86
C ALA A 128 -5.54 10.66 7.72
N LEU A 129 -6.73 10.23 8.17
CA LEU A 129 -7.69 11.08 8.88
C LEU A 129 -7.51 11.10 10.42
N ILE A 130 -6.84 10.11 11.02
CA ILE A 130 -6.57 10.10 12.47
C ILE A 130 -5.95 11.43 12.97
N PRO A 131 -4.85 11.94 12.38
CA PRO A 131 -4.28 13.22 12.82
C PRO A 131 -5.19 14.42 12.59
N PHE A 132 -6.04 14.36 11.57
CA PHE A 132 -7.04 15.41 11.32
C PHE A 132 -8.07 15.46 12.45
N VAL A 133 -8.52 14.31 12.97
CA VAL A 133 -9.44 14.26 14.12
C VAL A 133 -8.80 14.90 15.35
N TRP A 134 -7.54 14.58 15.65
CA TRP A 134 -6.81 15.22 16.75
C TRP A 134 -6.73 16.73 16.58
N LYS A 135 -6.37 17.21 15.38
CA LYS A 135 -6.28 18.66 15.14
C LYS A 135 -7.62 19.37 15.25
N ALA A 136 -8.71 18.72 14.84
CA ALA A 136 -10.06 19.23 14.99
C ALA A 136 -10.46 19.36 16.47
N LEU A 137 -10.07 18.39 17.31
CA LEU A 137 -10.29 18.44 18.75
C LEU A 137 -9.50 19.60 19.40
N ASP A 138 -8.24 19.81 19.02
CA ASP A 138 -7.44 20.95 19.51
C ASP A 138 -8.09 22.30 19.15
N ILE A 139 -8.64 22.43 17.94
CA ILE A 139 -9.33 23.66 17.51
C ILE A 139 -10.61 23.85 18.32
N LEU A 140 -11.34 22.78 18.60
CA LEU A 140 -12.55 22.83 19.41
C LEU A 140 -12.24 23.19 20.87
N SER A 141 -11.18 22.62 21.45
CA SER A 141 -10.75 22.96 22.81
C SER A 141 -10.37 24.44 22.90
N TRP A 142 -9.54 24.91 21.96
CA TRP A 142 -9.21 26.34 21.83
C TRP A 142 -10.45 27.24 21.69
N ALA A 143 -11.41 26.87 20.83
CA ALA A 143 -12.63 27.65 20.60
C ALA A 143 -13.57 27.65 21.82
N SER A 144 -13.56 26.57 22.61
CA SER A 144 -14.33 26.45 23.84
C SER A 144 -13.65 27.07 25.06
N GLY A 145 -12.38 27.47 24.93
CA GLY A 145 -11.58 28.04 26.02
C GLY A 145 -11.19 27.01 27.09
N ILE A 146 -11.20 25.72 26.74
CA ILE A 146 -10.84 24.58 27.60
C ILE A 146 -9.49 24.01 27.14
#